data_AF-A0A956Z4I4-F1
#
_entry.id   AF-A0A956Z4I4-F1
#
_cell.length_a   1.000
_cell.length_b   1.000
_cell.length_c   1.000
_cell.angle_alpha   90.00
_cell.angle_beta   90.00
_cell.angle_gamma   90.00
#
_symmetry.space_group_name_H-M   'P 1'
#
loop_
_entity.id
_entity.type
_entity.pdbx_description
1 polymer ?
#
loop_
_entity_poly.entity_id
_entity_poly.type
_entity_poly.pdbx_seq_one_letter_code
_entity_poly.pdbx_strand_id
1 'polypeptide(L)'
;MSQTIDHVRIGDLLLRAEIISSGYIQEALGNFEAQGLPLGKVLVVSGYLNDSQLRVALDLQFMVNDGLLGLDEAVSVLKACHQKNLSLDEGFEDTGIVQPEDKDTNKLGQLLLDSGVISSNMLSECLEANQKTSLPLGHIVCHRGYVSQVLVARTLIIQQLVRRGQVIREQGIKSLRFARDREKQLMELEVNRGYRFMPLKNAPLLGDFLFEAKILPERQIRQCLIDSVVNACCLGEALIKSTSTDRQLIEKAVALQECLDNETITVEEALASLGEIKTRGISVVQAMAEVATYKSRENKAKDLVTLLVASGILEKSRVPESVQERLLVNYNQIAPVVKELLASGAVTEAILFSALRAVDLVDRKVITQEKAIVSMDFSARSASDIEHTLYMTGVTNRTRLRDQEPGQEQD
;
A
#
# COMPACT_ATOMS: atom_id res chain seq x y z
N MET A 1 -0.18 -19.24 32.55
CA MET A 1 -1.14 -19.19 31.43
C MET A 1 -1.50 -17.74 31.23
N SER A 2 -0.77 -17.04 30.34
CA SER A 2 -1.05 -15.64 30.03
C SER A 2 -2.25 -15.63 29.09
N GLN A 3 -3.38 -15.11 29.58
CA GLN A 3 -4.54 -14.85 28.73
C GLN A 3 -4.09 -13.87 27.65
N THR A 4 -4.03 -14.32 26.41
CA THR A 4 -3.96 -13.44 25.25
C THR A 4 -5.16 -12.51 25.34
N ILE A 5 -4.93 -11.21 25.57
CA ILE A 5 -5.99 -10.21 25.52
C ILE A 5 -6.47 -10.21 24.07
N ASP A 6 -7.60 -10.88 23.82
CA ASP A 6 -8.24 -10.87 22.51
C ASP A 6 -8.65 -9.43 22.21
N HIS A 7 -8.12 -8.89 21.12
CA HIS A 7 -8.41 -7.54 20.67
C HIS A 7 -9.92 -7.35 20.51
N VAL A 8 -10.52 -6.55 21.40
CA VAL A 8 -11.95 -6.28 21.46
C VAL A 8 -12.32 -5.33 20.32
N ARG A 9 -13.31 -5.72 19.51
CA ARG A 9 -13.89 -4.85 18.47
C ARG A 9 -15.01 -4.01 19.08
N ILE A 10 -15.21 -2.81 18.55
CA ILE A 10 -16.25 -1.89 19.05
C ILE A 10 -17.65 -2.50 18.98
N GLY A 11 -17.94 -3.26 17.91
CA GLY A 11 -19.21 -3.97 17.77
C GLY A 11 -19.43 -4.99 18.89
N ASP A 12 -18.40 -5.74 19.28
CA ASP A 12 -18.49 -6.74 20.36
C ASP A 12 -18.71 -6.06 21.72
N LEU A 13 -18.05 -4.92 21.94
CA LEU A 13 -18.20 -4.12 23.16
C LEU A 13 -19.62 -3.55 23.27
N LEU A 14 -20.15 -2.98 22.18
CA LEU A 14 -21.50 -2.44 22.11
C LEU A 14 -22.58 -3.52 22.27
N LEU A 15 -22.36 -4.72 21.73
CA LEU A 15 -23.23 -5.88 21.93
C LEU A 15 -23.26 -6.34 23.39
N ARG A 16 -22.09 -6.50 24.02
CA ARG A 16 -21.99 -6.90 25.43
C ARG A 16 -22.55 -5.85 26.38
N ALA A 17 -22.46 -4.57 25.99
CA ALA A 17 -23.10 -3.47 26.68
C ALA A 17 -24.62 -3.39 26.44
N GLU A 18 -25.21 -4.27 25.61
CA GLU A 18 -26.64 -4.28 25.25
C GLU A 18 -27.12 -2.96 24.63
N ILE A 19 -26.21 -2.19 24.05
CA ILE A 19 -26.51 -0.91 23.39
C ILE A 19 -27.03 -1.15 21.97
N ILE A 20 -26.54 -2.21 21.32
CA ILE A 20 -26.90 -2.57 19.93
C ILE A 20 -27.18 -4.08 19.86
N SER A 21 -28.08 -4.49 18.97
CA SER A 21 -28.38 -5.90 18.71
C SER A 21 -27.56 -6.48 17.55
N SER A 22 -27.43 -7.81 17.50
CA SER A 22 -26.66 -8.50 16.46
C SER A 22 -27.20 -8.29 15.04
N GLY A 23 -28.53 -8.16 14.89
CA GLY A 23 -29.18 -7.90 13.61
C GLY A 23 -28.79 -6.55 13.00
N TYR A 24 -28.70 -5.50 13.84
CA TYR A 24 -28.32 -4.17 13.38
C TYR A 24 -26.83 -4.06 13.01
N ILE A 25 -25.95 -4.81 13.68
CA ILE A 25 -24.55 -4.87 13.29
C ILE A 25 -24.40 -5.50 11.90
N GLN A 26 -25.17 -6.55 11.59
CA GLN A 26 -25.14 -7.16 10.25
C GLN A 26 -25.67 -6.19 9.18
N GLU A 27 -26.75 -5.46 9.47
CA GLU A 27 -27.28 -4.44 8.56
C GLU A 27 -26.29 -3.28 8.34
N ALA A 28 -25.66 -2.80 9.41
CA ALA A 28 -24.63 -1.77 9.34
C ALA A 28 -23.37 -2.25 8.57
N LEU A 29 -22.99 -3.52 8.70
CA LEU A 29 -21.91 -4.14 7.93
C LEU A 29 -22.26 -4.34 6.44
N GLY A 30 -23.52 -4.61 6.11
CA GLY A 30 -23.98 -4.66 4.72
C GLY A 30 -23.94 -3.27 4.06
N ASN A 31 -24.33 -2.23 4.79
CA ASN A 31 -24.25 -0.84 4.32
C ASN A 31 -22.79 -0.32 4.28
N PHE A 32 -21.91 -0.86 5.13
CA PHE A 32 -20.47 -0.56 5.19
C PHE A 32 -19.76 -0.88 3.87
N GLU A 33 -20.01 -2.05 3.27
CA GLU A 33 -19.38 -2.45 2.00
C GLU A 33 -19.76 -1.52 0.85
N ALA A 34 -20.96 -0.92 0.89
CA ALA A 34 -21.45 -0.03 -0.15
C ALA A 34 -20.92 1.42 -0.05
N GLN A 35 -20.54 1.88 1.15
CA GLN A 35 -20.23 3.31 1.39
C GLN A 35 -18.80 3.58 1.90
N GLY A 36 -18.03 2.56 2.32
CA GLY A 36 -16.63 2.72 2.73
C GLY A 36 -16.40 3.54 4.02
N LEU A 37 -17.46 3.80 4.80
CA LEU A 37 -17.40 4.53 6.08
C LEU A 37 -17.11 3.59 7.25
N PRO A 38 -16.34 3.98 8.28
CA PRO A 38 -16.11 3.13 9.46
C PRO A 38 -17.42 2.73 10.17
N LEU A 39 -17.52 1.49 10.67
CA LEU A 39 -18.72 0.94 11.34
C LEU A 39 -19.28 1.90 12.41
N GLY A 40 -18.42 2.47 13.25
CA GLY A 40 -18.84 3.45 14.27
C GLY A 40 -19.56 4.66 13.68
N LYS A 41 -19.13 5.17 12.52
CA LYS A 41 -19.79 6.31 11.86
C LYS A 41 -21.11 5.89 11.20
N VAL A 42 -21.20 4.68 10.66
CA VAL A 42 -22.47 4.12 10.16
C VAL A 42 -23.49 4.06 11.30
N LEU A 43 -23.09 3.59 12.49
CA LEU A 43 -23.97 3.56 13.67
C LEU A 43 -24.46 4.94 14.11
N VAL A 44 -23.63 5.98 13.95
CA VAL A 44 -24.03 7.37 14.22
C VAL A 44 -24.99 7.90 13.16
N VAL A 45 -24.67 7.69 11.88
CA VAL A 45 -25.51 8.15 10.75
C VAL A 45 -26.87 7.46 10.76
N SER A 46 -26.94 6.19 11.15
CA SER A 46 -28.18 5.43 11.30
C SER A 46 -28.93 5.77 12.60
N GLY A 47 -28.41 6.66 13.44
CA GLY A 47 -29.09 7.16 14.64
C GLY A 47 -29.06 6.23 15.86
N TYR A 48 -28.29 5.13 15.82
CA TYR A 48 -28.17 4.20 16.95
C TYR A 48 -27.26 4.73 18.06
N LEU A 49 -26.28 5.55 17.69
CA LEU A 49 -25.36 6.22 18.61
C LEU A 49 -25.32 7.71 18.27
N ASN A 50 -25.02 8.55 19.26
CA ASN A 50 -24.53 9.90 18.98
C ASN A 50 -22.98 9.92 19.02
N ASP A 51 -22.35 10.99 18.51
CA ASP A 51 -20.89 11.11 18.46
C ASP A 51 -20.24 11.06 19.86
N SER A 52 -20.96 11.46 20.92
CA SER A 52 -20.48 11.39 22.30
C SER A 52 -20.42 9.95 22.81
N GLN A 53 -21.50 9.18 22.63
CA GLN A 53 -21.59 7.77 23.00
C GLN A 53 -20.59 6.91 22.21
N LEU A 54 -20.40 7.21 20.92
CA LEU A 54 -19.38 6.55 20.12
C LEU A 54 -17.97 6.82 20.68
N ARG A 55 -17.70 8.06 21.12
CA ARG A 55 -16.41 8.42 21.71
C ARG A 55 -16.14 7.67 23.02
N VAL A 56 -17.11 7.62 23.93
CA VAL A 56 -17.03 6.84 25.17
C VAL A 56 -16.77 5.36 24.86
N ALA A 57 -17.48 4.77 23.89
CA ALA A 57 -17.26 3.39 23.48
C ALA A 57 -15.84 3.16 22.91
N LEU A 58 -15.33 4.09 22.09
CA LEU A 58 -13.98 4.02 21.54
C LEU A 58 -12.89 4.15 22.62
N ASP A 59 -13.08 5.03 23.60
CA ASP A 59 -12.13 5.23 24.70
C ASP A 59 -12.09 4.00 25.63
N LEU A 60 -13.25 3.41 25.96
CA LEU A 60 -13.30 2.16 26.73
C LEU A 60 -12.73 0.98 25.94
N GLN A 61 -13.06 0.85 24.65
CA GLN A 61 -12.45 -0.15 23.77
C GLN A 61 -10.93 0.00 23.72
N PHE A 62 -10.44 1.25 23.68
CA PHE A 62 -9.02 1.55 23.74
C PHE A 62 -8.41 1.07 25.06
N MET A 63 -8.99 1.43 26.21
CA MET A 63 -8.48 1.04 27.53
C MET A 63 -8.39 -0.47 27.70
N VAL A 64 -9.39 -1.22 27.21
CA VAL A 64 -9.35 -2.69 27.24
C VAL A 64 -8.24 -3.25 26.34
N ASN A 65 -8.12 -2.73 25.12
CA ASN A 65 -7.11 -3.20 24.16
C ASN A 65 -5.67 -2.83 24.56
N ASP A 66 -5.48 -1.81 25.40
CA ASP A 66 -4.20 -1.44 25.99
C ASP A 66 -3.93 -2.15 27.33
N GLY A 67 -4.86 -3.00 27.78
CA GLY A 67 -4.74 -3.73 29.05
C GLY A 67 -4.84 -2.84 30.29
N LEU A 68 -5.38 -1.62 30.15
CA LEU A 68 -5.59 -0.66 31.24
C LEU A 68 -6.87 -0.96 32.04
N LEU A 69 -7.84 -1.63 31.42
CA LEU A 69 -9.16 -1.91 31.99
C LEU A 69 -9.61 -3.34 31.60
N GLY A 70 -10.25 -4.06 32.52
CA GLY A 70 -10.86 -5.35 32.22
C GLY A 70 -12.05 -5.20 31.26
N LEU A 71 -12.33 -6.23 30.45
CA LEU A 71 -13.47 -6.20 29.52
C LEU A 71 -14.82 -6.05 30.26
N ASP A 72 -15.00 -6.77 31.36
CA ASP A 72 -16.25 -6.72 32.14
C ASP A 72 -16.46 -5.38 32.87
N GLU A 73 -15.35 -4.76 33.30
CA GLU A 73 -15.32 -3.42 33.87
C GLU A 73 -15.71 -2.38 32.81
N ALA A 74 -15.11 -2.47 31.62
CA ALA A 74 -15.42 -1.58 30.50
C ALA A 74 -16.88 -1.68 30.04
N VAL A 75 -17.44 -2.90 30.01
CA VAL A 75 -18.86 -3.11 29.68
C VAL A 75 -19.78 -2.46 30.73
N SER A 76 -19.43 -2.56 32.01
CA SER A 76 -20.19 -1.93 33.10
C SER A 76 -20.18 -0.41 33.01
N VAL A 77 -19.00 0.20 32.79
CA VAL A 77 -18.87 1.65 32.61
C VAL A 77 -19.64 2.11 31.37
N LEU A 78 -19.52 1.40 30.25
CA LEU A 78 -20.21 1.74 29.00
C LEU A 78 -21.74 1.69 29.16
N LYS A 79 -22.26 0.66 29.87
CA LYS A 79 -23.68 0.55 30.20
C LYS A 79 -24.15 1.74 31.05
N ALA A 80 -23.39 2.12 32.08
CA ALA A 80 -23.72 3.25 32.94
C ALA A 80 -23.75 4.57 32.16
N CYS A 81 -22.72 4.85 31.35
CA CYS A 81 -22.65 6.03 30.49
C CYS A 81 -23.82 6.10 29.51
N HIS A 82 -24.22 4.97 28.91
CA HIS A 82 -25.31 4.96 27.94
C HIS A 82 -26.69 5.14 28.59
N GLN A 83 -26.98 4.44 29.69
CA GLN A 83 -28.29 4.49 30.35
C GLN A 83 -28.56 5.84 31.01
N LYS A 84 -27.52 6.46 31.59
CA LYS A 84 -27.64 7.70 32.35
C LYS A 84 -27.20 8.94 31.56
N ASN A 85 -26.78 8.77 30.30
CA ASN A 85 -26.18 9.83 29.47
C ASN A 85 -25.04 10.58 30.17
N LEU A 86 -24.17 9.82 30.83
CA LEU A 86 -23.02 10.36 31.57
C LEU A 86 -21.80 10.49 30.65
N SER A 87 -20.91 11.41 31.02
CA SER A 87 -19.54 11.44 30.50
C SER A 87 -18.76 10.21 30.95
N LEU A 88 -17.58 9.99 30.36
CA LEU A 88 -16.72 8.86 30.71
C LEU A 88 -16.28 8.92 32.18
N ASP A 89 -15.87 10.10 32.66
CA ASP A 89 -15.40 10.31 34.03
C ASP A 89 -16.51 10.03 35.05
N GLU A 90 -17.70 10.58 34.82
CA GLU A 90 -18.91 10.30 35.63
C GLU A 90 -19.30 8.81 35.60
N GLY A 91 -19.05 8.11 34.49
CA GLY A 91 -19.30 6.67 34.38
C GLY A 91 -18.37 5.83 35.26
N PHE A 92 -17.09 6.22 35.38
CA PHE A 92 -16.15 5.59 36.30
C PHE A 92 -16.54 5.85 37.76
N GLU A 93 -16.93 7.09 38.08
CA GLU A 93 -17.42 7.45 39.42
C GLU A 93 -18.69 6.67 39.79
N ASP A 94 -19.66 6.57 38.88
CA ASP A 94 -20.94 5.87 39.11
C ASP A 94 -20.77 4.36 39.32
N THR A 95 -19.84 3.75 38.59
CA THR A 95 -19.54 2.31 38.72
C THR A 95 -18.58 1.99 39.86
N GLY A 96 -17.94 3.00 40.46
CA GLY A 96 -16.93 2.83 41.50
C GLY A 96 -15.62 2.21 41.00
N ILE A 97 -15.41 2.19 39.68
CA ILE A 97 -14.20 1.63 39.05
C ILE A 97 -13.16 2.75 38.97
N VAL A 98 -11.94 2.46 39.41
CA VAL A 98 -10.84 3.43 39.33
C VAL A 98 -10.47 3.65 37.88
N GLN A 99 -10.61 4.89 37.41
CA GLN A 99 -10.17 5.28 36.07
C GLN A 99 -8.65 5.09 35.96
N PRO A 100 -8.14 4.40 34.93
CA PRO A 100 -6.71 4.28 34.71
C PRO A 100 -6.09 5.67 34.47
N GLU A 101 -5.04 6.03 35.23
CA GLU A 101 -4.28 7.26 34.97
C GLU A 101 -3.72 7.27 33.54
N ASP A 102 -3.53 8.47 32.96
CA ASP A 102 -2.94 8.75 31.64
C ASP A 102 -1.49 8.26 31.55
N LYS A 103 -1.30 6.94 31.57
CA LYS A 103 -0.04 6.29 31.21
C LYS A 103 0.11 6.38 29.71
N ASP A 104 1.32 6.74 29.26
CA ASP A 104 1.90 6.52 27.93
C ASP A 104 1.00 5.73 26.97
N THR A 105 -0.02 6.38 26.42
CA THR A 105 -1.04 5.66 25.67
C THR A 105 -0.42 5.10 24.41
N ASN A 106 -0.85 3.91 23.96
CA ASN A 106 -0.48 3.43 22.63
C ASN A 106 -1.39 4.04 21.55
N LYS A 107 -2.05 5.18 21.81
CA LYS A 107 -2.84 5.90 20.81
C LYS A 107 -1.91 6.36 19.68
N LEU A 108 -2.47 6.40 18.46
CA LEU A 108 -1.70 6.74 17.26
C LEU A 108 -1.03 8.12 17.40
N GLY A 109 -1.77 9.11 17.92
CA GLY A 109 -1.25 10.46 18.16
C GLY A 109 -0.06 10.47 19.12
N GLN A 110 -0.13 9.70 20.22
CA GLN A 110 0.94 9.63 21.21
C GLN A 110 2.19 8.93 20.66
N LEU A 111 2.02 7.82 19.93
CA LEU A 111 3.15 7.14 19.28
C LEU A 111 3.86 8.04 18.25
N LEU A 112 3.10 8.84 17.48
CA LEU A 112 3.68 9.83 16.57
C LEU A 112 4.39 10.97 17.31
N LEU A 113 3.85 11.43 18.44
CA LEU A 113 4.44 12.47 19.28
C LEU A 113 5.76 12.00 19.91
N ASP A 114 5.74 10.82 20.55
CA ASP A 114 6.89 10.27 21.28
C ASP A 114 8.01 9.83 20.34
N SER A 115 7.67 9.43 19.12
CA SER A 115 8.64 9.20 18.04
C SER A 115 9.15 10.50 17.40
N GLY A 116 8.62 11.66 17.78
CA GLY A 116 8.99 12.96 17.22
C GLY A 116 8.64 13.09 15.74
N VAL A 117 7.67 12.31 15.26
CA VAL A 117 7.13 12.41 13.90
C VAL A 117 6.23 13.65 13.79
N ILE A 118 5.49 13.97 14.85
CA ILE A 118 4.70 15.20 14.97
C ILE A 118 5.06 15.98 16.23
N SER A 119 4.80 17.29 16.22
CA SER A 119 4.92 18.14 17.42
C SER A 119 3.62 18.15 18.23
N SER A 120 3.70 18.58 19.50
CA SER A 120 2.51 18.74 20.36
C SER A 120 1.49 19.70 19.76
N ASN A 121 1.94 20.81 19.16
CA ASN A 121 1.04 21.78 18.50
C ASN A 121 0.32 21.14 17.31
N MET A 122 1.04 20.42 16.45
CA MET A 122 0.45 19.70 15.30
C MET A 122 -0.58 18.67 15.75
N LEU A 123 -0.28 17.93 16.82
CA LEU A 123 -1.22 16.94 17.36
C LEU A 123 -2.50 17.61 17.88
N SER A 124 -2.39 18.70 18.64
CA SER A 124 -3.55 19.44 19.15
C SER A 124 -4.44 19.96 18.01
N GLU A 125 -3.87 20.56 16.97
CA GLU A 125 -4.62 21.00 15.79
C GLU A 125 -5.32 19.85 15.06
N CYS A 126 -4.65 18.70 14.93
CA CYS A 126 -5.23 17.51 14.33
C CYS A 126 -6.37 16.92 15.18
N LEU A 127 -6.26 16.96 16.51
CA LEU A 127 -7.31 16.51 17.44
C LEU A 127 -8.53 17.44 17.39
N GLU A 128 -8.34 18.76 17.34
CA GLU A 128 -9.45 19.70 17.14
C GLU A 128 -10.16 19.46 15.81
N ALA A 129 -9.40 19.23 14.73
CA ALA A 129 -9.96 18.88 13.43
C ALA A 129 -10.69 17.53 13.46
N ASN A 130 -10.18 16.54 14.19
CA ASN A 130 -10.83 15.24 14.40
C ASN A 130 -12.18 15.40 15.09
N GLN A 131 -12.24 16.24 16.13
CA GLN A 131 -13.49 16.53 16.84
C GLN A 131 -14.54 17.17 15.92
N LYS A 132 -14.13 18.09 15.03
CA LYS A 132 -15.04 18.80 14.11
C LYS A 132 -15.49 17.93 12.93
N THR A 133 -14.58 17.13 12.37
CA THR A 133 -14.81 16.39 11.10
C THR A 133 -15.21 14.94 11.30
N SER A 134 -15.00 14.38 12.50
CA SER A 134 -15.13 12.94 12.78
C SER A 134 -14.26 12.02 11.89
N LEU A 135 -13.30 12.57 11.13
CA LEU A 135 -12.39 11.77 10.29
C LEU A 135 -11.29 11.13 11.13
N PRO A 136 -10.83 9.90 10.83
CA PRO A 136 -9.76 9.26 11.58
C PRO A 136 -8.50 10.13 11.66
N LEU A 137 -7.84 10.15 12.83
CA LEU A 137 -6.67 10.99 13.08
C LEU A 137 -5.57 10.78 12.02
N GLY A 138 -5.28 9.52 11.67
CA GLY A 138 -4.30 9.20 10.62
C GLY A 138 -4.59 9.86 9.28
N HIS A 139 -5.87 9.95 8.88
CA HIS A 139 -6.27 10.59 7.64
C HIS A 139 -6.09 12.12 7.70
N ILE A 140 -6.41 12.74 8.84
CA ILE A 140 -6.24 14.18 9.05
C ILE A 140 -4.76 14.56 9.00
N VAL A 141 -3.91 13.79 9.67
CA VAL A 141 -2.46 14.04 9.73
C VAL A 141 -1.83 13.91 8.33
N CYS A 142 -2.24 12.91 7.54
CA CYS A 142 -1.84 12.78 6.13
C CYS A 142 -2.35 13.95 5.28
N HIS A 143 -3.63 14.30 5.38
CA HIS A 143 -4.24 15.36 4.56
C HIS A 143 -3.63 16.75 4.85
N ARG A 144 -3.18 16.98 6.08
CA ARG A 144 -2.45 18.20 6.46
C ARG A 144 -0.98 18.20 6.02
N GLY A 145 -0.49 17.08 5.49
CA GLY A 145 0.90 16.93 5.03
C GLY A 145 1.93 16.87 6.16
N TYR A 146 1.51 16.60 7.40
CA TYR A 146 2.46 16.48 8.52
C TYR A 146 3.20 15.15 8.53
N VAL A 147 2.55 14.09 8.05
CA VAL A 147 3.09 12.72 8.07
C VAL A 147 2.72 12.00 6.78
N SER A 148 3.62 11.16 6.27
CA SER A 148 3.36 10.32 5.11
C SER A 148 2.43 9.15 5.44
N GLN A 149 1.72 8.64 4.44
CA GLN A 149 0.89 7.45 4.62
C GLN A 149 1.70 6.21 5.03
N VAL A 150 2.97 6.14 4.62
CA VAL A 150 3.90 5.07 5.00
C VAL A 150 4.17 5.11 6.51
N LEU A 151 4.42 6.29 7.08
CA LEU A 151 4.63 6.45 8.52
C LEU A 151 3.35 6.20 9.32
N VAL A 152 2.18 6.61 8.82
CA VAL A 152 0.89 6.29 9.46
C VAL A 152 0.64 4.78 9.46
N ALA A 153 0.83 4.10 8.33
CA ALA A 153 0.68 2.65 8.22
C ALA A 153 1.64 1.91 9.17
N ARG A 154 2.91 2.35 9.22
CA ARG A 154 3.91 1.81 10.16
C ARG A 154 3.49 2.02 11.62
N THR A 155 2.94 3.19 11.94
CA THR A 155 2.44 3.49 13.30
C THR A 155 1.27 2.59 13.69
N LEU A 156 0.34 2.33 12.78
CA LEU A 156 -0.78 1.41 13.02
C LEU A 156 -0.30 -0.03 13.26
N ILE A 157 0.67 -0.50 12.47
CA ILE A 157 1.30 -1.82 12.67
C ILE A 157 1.94 -1.89 14.06
N ILE A 158 2.72 -0.88 14.44
CA ILE A 158 3.38 -0.81 15.75
C ILE A 158 2.34 -0.80 16.88
N GLN A 159 1.30 0.02 16.76
CA GLN A 159 0.20 0.06 17.72
C GLN A 159 -0.43 -1.33 17.90
N GLN A 160 -0.70 -2.05 16.81
CA GLN A 160 -1.29 -3.38 16.87
C GLN A 160 -0.35 -4.40 17.53
N LEU A 161 0.95 -4.36 17.22
CA LEU A 161 1.97 -5.26 17.79
C LEU A 161 2.18 -5.01 19.29
N VAL A 162 2.19 -3.74 19.71
CA VAL A 162 2.33 -3.35 21.12
C VAL A 162 1.12 -3.79 21.93
N ARG A 163 -0.10 -3.56 21.43
CA ARG A 163 -1.35 -4.00 22.08
C ARG A 163 -1.42 -5.51 22.27
N ARG A 164 -0.87 -6.27 21.31
CA ARG A 164 -0.79 -7.74 21.39
C ARG A 164 0.36 -8.24 22.28
N GLY A 165 1.14 -7.35 22.88
CA GLY A 165 2.33 -7.69 23.67
C GLY A 165 3.45 -8.35 22.86
N GLN A 166 3.41 -8.25 21.53
CA GLN A 166 4.42 -8.86 20.64
C GLN A 166 5.68 -8.01 20.53
N VAL A 167 5.56 -6.71 20.77
CA VAL A 167 6.65 -5.73 20.71
C VAL A 167 6.54 -4.76 21.88
N ILE A 168 7.68 -4.33 22.42
CA ILE A 168 7.73 -3.33 23.49
C ILE A 168 7.58 -1.94 22.89
N ARG A 169 6.82 -1.06 23.55
CA ARG A 169 6.55 0.33 23.14
C ARG A 169 7.82 1.09 22.70
N GLU A 170 8.89 1.01 23.49
CA GLU A 170 10.17 1.67 23.18
C GLU A 170 10.79 1.21 21.86
N GLN A 171 10.70 -0.08 21.53
CA GLN A 171 11.17 -0.61 20.25
C GLN A 171 10.33 -0.05 19.09
N GLY A 172 9.01 0.04 19.30
CA GLY A 172 8.10 0.72 18.38
C GLY A 172 8.49 2.17 18.12
N ILE A 173 8.75 2.95 19.17
CA ILE A 173 9.16 4.36 19.07
C ILE A 173 10.50 4.50 18.32
N LYS A 174 11.50 3.66 18.65
CA LYS A 174 12.79 3.63 17.95
C LYS A 174 12.63 3.31 16.46
N SER A 175 11.77 2.34 16.14
CA SER A 175 11.44 1.96 14.76
C SER A 175 10.77 3.09 13.97
N LEU A 176 9.87 3.87 14.60
CA LEU A 176 9.26 5.05 13.96
C LEU A 176 10.27 6.17 13.73
N ARG A 177 11.14 6.44 14.71
CA ARG A 177 12.22 7.44 14.57
C ARG A 177 13.13 7.10 13.40
N PHE A 178 13.58 5.85 13.32
CA PHE A 178 14.40 5.37 12.20
C PHE A 178 13.69 5.54 10.86
N ALA A 179 12.41 5.17 10.78
CA ALA A 179 11.64 5.31 9.55
C ALA A 179 11.50 6.76 9.09
N ARG A 180 11.25 7.69 10.02
CA ARG A 180 11.16 9.13 9.76
C ARG A 180 12.49 9.68 9.24
N ASP A 181 13.59 9.36 9.92
CA ASP A 181 14.92 9.88 9.58
C ASP A 181 15.37 9.36 8.23
N ARG A 182 15.13 8.07 7.96
CA ARG A 182 15.35 7.46 6.65
C ARG A 182 14.51 8.13 5.57
N GLU A 183 13.22 8.35 5.80
CA GLU A 183 12.34 8.99 4.82
C GLU A 183 12.86 10.38 4.44
N LYS A 184 13.28 11.18 5.44
CA LYS A 184 13.89 12.49 5.23
C LYS A 184 15.17 12.40 4.39
N GLN A 185 16.06 11.46 4.73
CA GLN A 185 17.31 11.25 3.98
C GLN A 185 17.04 10.86 2.53
N LEU A 186 16.09 9.95 2.28
CA LEU A 186 15.78 9.49 0.93
C LEU A 186 15.13 10.59 0.09
N MET A 187 14.31 11.46 0.67
CA MET A 187 13.73 12.59 -0.04
C MET A 187 14.78 13.58 -0.57
N GLU A 188 15.95 13.67 0.07
CA GLU A 188 17.05 14.54 -0.34
C GLU A 188 17.85 13.99 -1.55
N LEU A 189 17.65 12.71 -1.91
CA LEU A 189 18.36 12.08 -3.03
C LEU A 189 17.81 12.50 -4.40
N GLU A 190 18.70 12.68 -5.38
CA GLU A 190 18.35 13.07 -6.75
C GLU A 190 17.40 12.07 -7.43
N VAL A 191 17.55 10.78 -7.13
CA VAL A 191 16.73 9.68 -7.67
C VAL A 191 15.25 9.80 -7.30
N ASN A 192 14.96 10.52 -6.21
CA ASN A 192 13.63 10.78 -5.68
C ASN A 192 13.13 12.19 -6.03
N ARG A 193 13.82 12.91 -6.91
CA ARG A 193 13.42 14.25 -7.33
C ARG A 193 12.04 14.22 -8.00
N GLY A 194 11.09 14.98 -7.46
CA GLY A 194 9.71 14.93 -7.95
C GLY A 194 8.85 13.84 -7.29
N TYR A 195 9.34 13.24 -6.20
CA TYR A 195 8.53 12.48 -5.26
C TYR A 195 7.31 13.29 -4.84
N ARG A 196 6.13 12.70 -4.99
CA ARG A 196 4.87 13.30 -4.56
C ARG A 196 4.28 12.50 -3.42
N PHE A 197 3.93 13.20 -2.34
CA PHE A 197 3.03 12.70 -1.30
C PHE A 197 1.63 12.55 -1.88
N MET A 198 1.40 11.49 -2.65
CA MET A 198 0.06 11.09 -3.03
C MET A 198 -0.42 10.05 -2.02
N PRO A 199 -1.70 10.12 -1.59
CA PRO A 199 -2.28 9.00 -0.87
C PRO A 199 -2.16 7.77 -1.78
N LEU A 200 -1.60 6.67 -1.25
CA LEU A 200 -1.48 5.39 -1.93
C LEU A 200 -2.90 4.93 -2.25
N LYS A 201 -3.37 5.22 -3.46
CA LYS A 201 -4.66 4.72 -3.93
C LYS A 201 -4.39 3.35 -4.55
N ASN A 202 -5.06 2.33 -4.02
CA ASN A 202 -5.20 0.99 -4.60
C ASN A 202 -3.97 0.06 -4.60
N ALA A 203 -2.75 0.50 -4.28
CA ALA A 203 -1.63 -0.44 -4.16
C ALA A 203 -1.68 -1.23 -2.84
N PRO A 204 -1.68 -2.57 -2.86
CA PRO A 204 -1.61 -3.38 -1.65
C PRO A 204 -0.30 -3.12 -0.90
N LEU A 205 -0.28 -3.30 0.43
CA LEU A 205 0.95 -3.24 1.21
C LEU A 205 1.92 -4.34 0.75
N LEU A 206 3.24 -4.14 0.94
CA LEU A 206 4.23 -5.10 0.44
C LEU A 206 4.02 -6.52 0.99
N GLY A 207 3.64 -6.64 2.27
CA GLY A 207 3.32 -7.93 2.89
C GLY A 207 2.14 -8.60 2.21
N ASP A 208 1.02 -7.89 2.06
CA ASP A 208 -0.19 -8.42 1.42
C ASP A 208 0.06 -8.77 -0.04
N PHE A 209 0.82 -7.94 -0.75
CA PHE A 209 1.19 -8.16 -2.15
C PHE A 209 2.00 -9.46 -2.33
N LEU A 210 2.98 -9.72 -1.46
CA LEU A 210 3.76 -10.95 -1.46
C LEU A 210 2.94 -12.18 -1.04
N PHE A 211 1.96 -11.99 -0.16
CA PHE A 211 1.04 -13.03 0.26
C PHE A 211 0.07 -13.43 -0.87
N GLU A 212 -0.59 -12.45 -1.48
CA GLU A 212 -1.54 -12.65 -2.57
C GLU A 212 -0.87 -13.25 -3.82
N ALA A 213 0.37 -12.84 -4.12
CA ALA A 213 1.18 -13.44 -5.17
C ALA A 213 1.69 -14.86 -4.81
N LYS A 214 1.29 -15.40 -3.64
CA LYS A 214 1.70 -16.71 -3.13
C LYS A 214 3.21 -16.87 -3.03
N ILE A 215 3.92 -15.76 -2.79
CA ILE A 215 5.37 -15.76 -2.66
C ILE A 215 5.78 -16.18 -1.25
N LEU A 216 5.14 -15.58 -0.25
CA LEU A 216 5.39 -15.85 1.17
C LEU A 216 4.09 -16.13 1.91
N PRO A 217 4.05 -17.10 2.82
CA PRO A 217 2.91 -17.32 3.69
C PRO A 217 2.77 -16.19 4.71
N GLU A 218 1.54 -15.90 5.10
CA GLU A 218 1.18 -14.83 6.05
C GLU A 218 1.94 -14.95 7.40
N ARG A 219 2.22 -16.18 7.87
CA ARG A 219 2.99 -16.41 9.10
C ARG A 219 4.39 -15.82 9.02
N GLN A 220 5.07 -15.99 7.87
CA GLN A 220 6.42 -15.47 7.68
C GLN A 220 6.40 -13.94 7.59
N ILE A 221 5.43 -13.36 6.87
CA ILE A 221 5.28 -11.90 6.79
C ILE A 221 5.05 -11.30 8.18
N ARG A 222 4.19 -11.90 9.02
CA ARG A 222 3.98 -11.45 10.40
C ARG A 222 5.25 -11.52 11.25
N GLN A 223 6.04 -12.58 11.12
CA GLN A 223 7.33 -12.68 11.82
C GLN A 223 8.28 -11.56 11.38
N CYS A 224 8.41 -11.33 10.07
CA CYS A 224 9.27 -10.28 9.51
C CYS A 224 8.80 -8.88 9.90
N LEU A 225 7.49 -8.66 10.04
CA LEU A 225 6.94 -7.41 10.55
C LEU A 225 7.39 -7.16 11.98
N ILE A 226 7.31 -8.17 12.86
CA ILE A 226 7.82 -8.07 14.24
C ILE A 226 9.32 -7.77 14.22
N ASP A 227 10.10 -8.54 13.46
CA ASP A 227 11.55 -8.37 13.35
C ASP A 227 11.92 -6.98 12.81
N SER A 228 11.14 -6.43 11.87
CA SER A 228 11.36 -5.09 11.32
C SER A 228 11.17 -3.98 12.35
N VAL A 229 10.25 -4.18 13.30
CA VAL A 229 10.01 -3.23 14.39
C VAL A 229 11.07 -3.39 15.48
N VAL A 230 11.40 -4.62 15.87
CA VAL A 230 12.41 -4.90 16.89
C VAL A 230 13.79 -4.39 16.46
N ASN A 231 14.18 -4.62 15.20
CA ASN A 231 15.48 -4.23 14.67
C ASN A 231 15.49 -2.83 14.03
N ALA A 232 14.38 -2.10 14.08
CA ALA A 232 14.22 -0.78 13.47
C ALA A 232 14.71 -0.74 12.00
N CYS A 233 14.23 -1.65 11.17
CA CYS A 233 14.53 -1.70 9.73
C CYS A 233 13.25 -1.69 8.88
N CYS A 234 13.37 -1.65 7.56
CA CYS A 234 12.22 -1.75 6.66
C CYS A 234 11.76 -3.20 6.52
N LEU A 235 10.47 -3.42 6.22
CA LEU A 235 9.94 -4.78 6.00
C LEU A 235 10.72 -5.53 4.92
N GLY A 236 11.06 -4.85 3.80
CA GLY A 236 11.86 -5.46 2.73
C GLY A 236 13.22 -5.99 3.21
N GLU A 237 13.91 -5.22 4.05
CA GLU A 237 15.20 -5.63 4.62
C GLU A 237 15.03 -6.79 5.62
N ALA A 238 13.98 -6.76 6.44
CA ALA A 238 13.64 -7.85 7.34
C ALA A 238 13.36 -9.15 6.57
N LEU A 239 12.62 -9.08 5.46
CA LEU A 239 12.34 -10.22 4.57
C LEU A 239 13.62 -10.80 3.96
N ILE A 240 14.52 -9.95 3.45
CA ILE A 240 15.79 -10.41 2.88
C ILE A 240 16.60 -11.17 3.95
N LYS A 241 16.66 -10.64 5.18
CA LYS A 241 17.44 -11.23 6.28
C LYS A 241 16.83 -12.53 6.83
N SER A 242 15.51 -12.63 6.95
CA SER A 242 14.86 -13.73 7.68
C SER A 242 14.31 -14.84 6.78
N THR A 243 13.82 -14.51 5.57
CA THR A 243 13.17 -15.48 4.67
C THR A 243 14.07 -15.91 3.51
N SER A 244 15.35 -15.50 3.50
CA SER A 244 16.27 -15.72 2.37
C SER A 244 15.66 -15.27 1.03
N THR A 245 14.79 -14.27 1.07
CA THR A 245 14.14 -13.75 -0.13
C THR A 245 15.13 -12.88 -0.87
N ASP A 246 15.20 -13.07 -2.19
CA ASP A 246 16.10 -12.33 -3.04
C ASP A 246 15.78 -10.83 -3.00
N ARG A 247 16.84 -10.02 -2.87
CA ARG A 247 16.75 -8.56 -2.86
C ARG A 247 16.13 -8.04 -4.16
N GLN A 248 16.50 -8.62 -5.29
CA GLN A 248 15.96 -8.21 -6.58
C GLN A 248 14.45 -8.44 -6.66
N LEU A 249 13.93 -9.54 -6.09
CA LEU A 249 12.49 -9.81 -6.07
C LEU A 249 11.72 -8.75 -5.26
N ILE A 250 12.26 -8.32 -4.13
CA ILE A 250 11.64 -7.28 -3.29
C ILE A 250 11.67 -5.93 -4.01
N GLU A 251 12.78 -5.56 -4.63
CA GLU A 251 12.91 -4.31 -5.39
C GLU A 251 11.95 -4.30 -6.59
N LYS A 252 11.84 -5.42 -7.32
CA LYS A 252 10.87 -5.59 -8.42
C LYS A 252 9.41 -5.53 -7.91
N ALA A 253 9.10 -6.07 -6.73
CA ALA A 253 7.78 -5.96 -6.13
C ALA A 253 7.42 -4.51 -5.77
N VAL A 254 8.38 -3.76 -5.20
CA VAL A 254 8.18 -2.33 -4.90
C VAL A 254 8.01 -1.50 -6.18
N ALA A 255 8.74 -1.83 -7.24
CA ALA A 255 8.56 -1.21 -8.56
C ALA A 255 7.14 -1.45 -9.11
N LEU A 256 6.62 -2.69 -9.01
CA LEU A 256 5.24 -2.99 -9.40
C LEU A 256 4.20 -2.23 -8.57
N GLN A 257 4.45 -2.03 -7.27
CA GLN A 257 3.56 -1.20 -6.46
C GLN A 257 3.55 0.27 -6.90
N GLU A 258 4.69 0.82 -7.35
CA GLU A 258 4.75 2.17 -7.94
C GLU A 258 4.01 2.24 -9.28
N CYS A 259 4.07 1.18 -10.10
CA CYS A 259 3.27 1.09 -11.32
C CYS A 259 1.76 1.07 -11.02
N LEU A 260 1.33 0.42 -9.94
CA LEU A 260 -0.05 0.43 -9.45
C LEU A 260 -0.47 1.82 -8.95
N ASP A 261 0.39 2.49 -8.18
CA ASP A 261 0.13 3.85 -7.68
C ASP A 261 -0.05 4.86 -8.84
N ASN A 262 0.62 4.62 -9.98
CA ASN A 262 0.49 5.42 -11.20
C ASN A 262 -0.64 4.94 -12.14
N GLU A 263 -1.45 3.95 -11.73
CA GLU A 263 -2.55 3.38 -12.51
C GLU A 263 -2.13 2.82 -13.88
N THR A 264 -0.85 2.46 -14.02
CA THR A 264 -0.29 1.95 -15.28
C THR A 264 -0.51 0.45 -15.48
N ILE A 265 -0.94 -0.24 -14.42
CA ILE A 265 -1.24 -1.68 -14.38
C ILE A 265 -2.37 -1.92 -13.36
N THR A 266 -3.10 -3.01 -13.52
CA THR A 266 -4.11 -3.44 -12.54
C THR A 266 -3.52 -4.35 -11.46
N VAL A 267 -4.20 -4.50 -10.32
CA VAL A 267 -3.74 -5.36 -9.22
C VAL A 267 -3.58 -6.81 -9.67
N GLU A 268 -4.54 -7.34 -10.44
CA GLU A 268 -4.49 -8.72 -10.96
C GLU A 268 -3.27 -8.96 -11.86
N GLU A 269 -2.97 -8.00 -12.73
CA GLU A 269 -1.81 -8.08 -13.64
C GLU A 269 -0.49 -7.90 -12.89
N ALA A 270 -0.45 -7.04 -11.86
CA ALA A 270 0.73 -6.88 -11.02
C ALA A 270 1.03 -8.16 -10.23
N LEU A 271 0.02 -8.84 -9.68
CA LEU A 271 0.16 -10.13 -9.01
C LEU A 271 0.66 -11.22 -9.96
N ALA A 272 0.09 -11.30 -11.17
CA ALA A 272 0.52 -12.25 -12.19
C ALA A 272 1.96 -11.96 -12.65
N SER A 273 2.32 -10.69 -12.85
CA SER A 273 3.67 -10.26 -13.24
C SER A 273 4.69 -10.64 -12.16
N LEU A 274 4.34 -10.42 -10.89
CA LEU A 274 5.20 -10.78 -9.77
C LEU A 274 5.40 -12.31 -9.68
N GLY A 275 4.36 -13.09 -9.98
CA GLY A 275 4.46 -14.55 -10.13
C GLY A 275 5.45 -14.98 -11.21
N GLU A 276 5.37 -14.39 -12.40
CA GLU A 276 6.30 -14.67 -13.52
C GLU A 276 7.74 -14.25 -13.21
N ILE A 277 7.94 -13.13 -12.52
CA ILE A 277 9.27 -12.68 -12.08
C ILE A 277 9.89 -13.71 -11.13
N LYS A 278 9.10 -14.27 -10.20
CA LYS A 278 9.59 -15.29 -9.27
C LYS A 278 9.96 -16.60 -9.97
N THR A 279 9.19 -17.03 -10.97
CA THR A 279 9.40 -18.33 -11.64
C THR A 279 10.51 -18.28 -12.67
N ARG A 280 10.64 -17.17 -13.43
CA ARG A 280 11.54 -17.05 -14.58
C ARG A 280 12.70 -16.08 -14.38
N GLY A 281 12.68 -15.25 -13.33
CA GLY A 281 13.74 -14.26 -13.06
C GLY A 281 13.76 -13.07 -14.03
N ILE A 282 12.68 -12.84 -14.78
CA ILE A 282 12.59 -11.80 -15.82
C ILE A 282 12.52 -10.36 -15.25
N SER A 283 12.67 -9.37 -16.13
CA SER A 283 12.55 -7.95 -15.77
C SER A 283 11.09 -7.55 -15.49
N VAL A 284 10.88 -6.46 -14.75
CA VAL A 284 9.53 -5.95 -14.43
C VAL A 284 8.77 -5.60 -15.71
N VAL A 285 9.42 -4.87 -16.62
CA VAL A 285 8.83 -4.46 -17.90
C VAL A 285 8.43 -5.65 -18.75
N GLN A 286 9.28 -6.68 -18.83
CA GLN A 286 8.97 -7.91 -19.55
C GLN A 286 7.76 -8.62 -18.96
N ALA A 287 7.74 -8.82 -17.63
CA ALA A 287 6.63 -9.51 -16.97
C ALA A 287 5.30 -8.79 -17.19
N MET A 288 5.28 -7.47 -17.02
CA MET A 288 4.09 -6.64 -17.23
C MET A 288 3.61 -6.70 -18.69
N ALA A 289 4.54 -6.56 -19.64
CA ALA A 289 4.21 -6.55 -21.06
C ALA A 289 3.64 -7.89 -21.52
N GLU A 290 4.23 -9.01 -21.10
CA GLU A 290 3.73 -10.35 -21.44
C GLU A 290 2.35 -10.60 -20.82
N VAL A 291 2.16 -10.29 -19.53
CA VAL A 291 0.88 -10.51 -18.83
C VAL A 291 -0.26 -9.72 -19.47
N ALA A 292 -0.02 -8.46 -19.83
CA ALA A 292 -1.04 -7.60 -20.40
C ALA A 292 -1.36 -7.95 -21.87
N THR A 293 -0.33 -8.20 -22.69
CA THR A 293 -0.53 -8.34 -24.14
C THR A 293 -0.79 -9.76 -24.60
N TYR A 294 -0.21 -10.79 -23.96
CA TYR A 294 -0.37 -12.18 -24.43
C TYR A 294 -1.77 -12.73 -24.12
N LYS A 295 -2.43 -12.16 -23.12
CA LYS A 295 -3.81 -12.50 -22.73
C LYS A 295 -4.86 -11.62 -23.40
N SER A 296 -4.45 -10.60 -24.17
CA SER A 296 -5.39 -9.69 -24.83
C SER A 296 -6.17 -10.43 -25.94
N ARG A 297 -7.47 -10.14 -26.01
CA ARG A 297 -8.34 -10.65 -27.09
C ARG A 297 -8.08 -9.94 -28.41
N GLU A 298 -7.55 -8.72 -28.35
CA GLU A 298 -7.22 -7.92 -29.52
C GLU A 298 -5.80 -8.21 -29.97
N ASN A 299 -5.61 -8.26 -31.29
CA ASN A 299 -4.30 -8.52 -31.81
C ASN A 299 -3.44 -7.27 -31.89
N LYS A 300 -2.57 -7.10 -30.90
CA LYS A 300 -1.68 -5.94 -30.78
C LYS A 300 -0.35 -6.08 -31.55
N ALA A 301 -0.13 -7.16 -32.30
CA ALA A 301 1.14 -7.37 -32.99
C ALA A 301 1.37 -6.35 -34.11
N LYS A 302 0.31 -5.91 -34.79
CA LYS A 302 0.40 -4.85 -35.80
C LYS A 302 0.80 -3.52 -35.17
N ASP A 303 0.24 -3.20 -34.01
CA ASP A 303 0.55 -1.98 -33.26
C ASP A 303 2.00 -1.97 -32.79
N LEU A 304 2.49 -3.12 -32.30
CA LEU A 304 3.90 -3.32 -31.93
C LEU A 304 4.86 -3.03 -33.09
N VAL A 305 4.65 -3.68 -34.25
CA VAL A 305 5.53 -3.49 -35.41
C VAL A 305 5.42 -2.06 -35.94
N THR A 306 4.22 -1.48 -35.95
CA THR A 306 4.02 -0.08 -36.36
C THR A 306 4.77 0.88 -35.44
N LEU A 307 4.74 0.65 -34.12
CA LEU A 307 5.44 1.47 -33.14
C LEU A 307 6.96 1.36 -33.28
N LEU A 308 7.49 0.15 -33.45
CA LEU A 308 8.92 -0.09 -33.65
C LEU A 308 9.44 0.58 -34.93
N VAL A 309 8.65 0.57 -36.00
CA VAL A 309 8.98 1.24 -37.25
C VAL A 309 8.88 2.76 -37.12
N ALA A 310 7.82 3.27 -36.47
CA ALA A 310 7.60 4.71 -36.31
C ALA A 310 8.63 5.37 -35.38
N SER A 311 9.16 4.64 -34.40
CA SER A 311 10.24 5.09 -33.51
C SER A 311 11.63 5.01 -34.16
N GLY A 312 11.75 4.49 -35.38
CA GLY A 312 13.03 4.36 -36.08
C GLY A 312 13.93 3.24 -35.55
N ILE A 313 13.44 2.42 -34.62
CA ILE A 313 14.17 1.29 -34.03
C ILE A 313 14.27 0.14 -35.04
N LEU A 314 13.21 -0.07 -35.83
CA LEU A 314 13.12 -1.13 -36.82
C LEU A 314 12.92 -0.55 -38.23
N GLU A 315 13.89 -0.75 -39.11
CA GLU A 315 13.72 -0.44 -40.53
C GLU A 315 12.67 -1.37 -41.17
N LYS A 316 11.78 -0.83 -42.00
CA LYS A 316 10.74 -1.62 -42.70
C LYS A 316 11.32 -2.79 -43.50
N SER A 317 12.53 -2.64 -44.04
CA SER A 317 13.26 -3.67 -44.80
C SER A 317 13.81 -4.81 -43.93
N ARG A 318 14.01 -4.57 -42.63
CA ARG A 318 14.57 -5.55 -41.68
C ARG A 318 13.51 -6.35 -40.93
N VAL A 319 12.23 -6.12 -41.21
CA VAL A 319 11.14 -6.93 -40.66
C VAL A 319 11.17 -8.30 -41.34
N PRO A 320 11.30 -9.42 -40.60
CA PRO A 320 11.33 -10.75 -41.18
C PRO A 320 10.12 -11.02 -42.08
N GLU A 321 10.32 -11.70 -43.22
CA GLU A 321 9.24 -12.05 -44.14
C GLU A 321 8.12 -12.84 -43.43
N SER A 322 8.48 -13.76 -42.53
CA SER A 322 7.51 -14.50 -41.71
C SER A 322 6.60 -13.60 -40.87
N VAL A 323 7.14 -12.51 -40.31
CA VAL A 323 6.37 -11.54 -39.54
C VAL A 323 5.47 -10.73 -40.47
N GLN A 324 5.97 -10.32 -41.64
CA GLN A 324 5.17 -9.59 -42.64
C GLN A 324 3.99 -10.43 -43.11
N GLU A 325 4.21 -11.71 -43.43
CA GLU A 325 3.15 -12.65 -43.82
C GLU A 325 2.11 -12.84 -42.71
N ARG A 326 2.56 -13.06 -41.47
CA ARG A 326 1.66 -13.19 -40.29
C ARG A 326 0.77 -11.96 -40.10
N LEU A 327 1.30 -10.76 -40.33
CA LEU A 327 0.56 -9.51 -40.23
C LEU A 327 -0.49 -9.33 -41.33
N LEU A 328 -0.29 -9.94 -42.51
CA LEU A 328 -1.23 -9.87 -43.63
C LEU A 328 -2.39 -10.87 -43.50
N VAL A 329 -2.15 -12.05 -42.93
CA VAL A 329 -3.09 -13.19 -42.96
C VAL A 329 -4.02 -13.23 -41.72
N ASN A 330 -4.06 -12.18 -40.89
CA ASN A 330 -4.81 -12.13 -39.61
C ASN A 330 -4.45 -13.28 -38.62
N TYR A 331 -3.32 -13.97 -38.81
CA TYR A 331 -2.73 -14.93 -37.88
C TYR A 331 -1.58 -14.25 -37.12
N ASN A 332 -1.92 -13.18 -36.41
CA ASN A 332 -0.96 -12.21 -35.93
C ASN A 332 -0.65 -12.35 -34.43
N GLN A 333 -0.81 -13.52 -33.81
CA GLN A 333 -0.63 -13.67 -32.35
C GLN A 333 0.69 -13.02 -31.89
N ILE A 334 0.61 -12.21 -30.82
CA ILE A 334 1.73 -11.36 -30.44
C ILE A 334 2.94 -12.15 -29.95
N ALA A 335 2.73 -13.25 -29.24
CA ALA A 335 3.82 -14.09 -28.73
C ALA A 335 4.69 -14.72 -29.85
N PRO A 336 4.12 -15.34 -30.91
CA PRO A 336 4.90 -15.76 -32.07
C PRO A 336 5.69 -14.63 -32.75
N VAL A 337 5.08 -13.45 -32.91
CA VAL A 337 5.75 -12.30 -33.54
C VAL A 337 6.92 -11.81 -32.71
N VAL A 338 6.74 -11.70 -31.38
CA VAL A 338 7.82 -11.35 -30.44
C VAL A 338 8.96 -12.36 -30.54
N LYS A 339 8.66 -13.66 -30.56
CA LYS A 339 9.68 -14.71 -30.68
C LYS A 339 10.47 -14.64 -31.99
N GLU A 340 9.80 -14.37 -33.11
CA GLU A 340 10.46 -14.23 -34.41
C GLU A 340 11.32 -12.96 -34.51
N LEU A 341 10.87 -11.85 -33.94
CA LEU A 341 11.64 -10.59 -33.88
C LEU A 341 12.90 -10.72 -33.02
N LEU A 342 12.84 -11.49 -31.93
CA LEU A 342 14.04 -11.81 -31.13
C LEU A 342 14.99 -12.74 -31.90
N ALA A 343 14.45 -13.77 -32.56
CA ALA A 343 15.25 -14.75 -33.28
C ALA A 343 15.98 -14.15 -34.50
N SER A 344 15.40 -13.12 -35.13
CA SER A 344 16.05 -12.42 -36.24
C SER A 344 17.16 -11.46 -35.80
N GLY A 345 17.27 -11.19 -34.49
CA GLY A 345 18.21 -10.21 -33.96
C GLY A 345 17.92 -8.77 -34.38
N ALA A 346 16.73 -8.50 -34.94
CA ALA A 346 16.37 -7.18 -35.44
C ALA A 346 16.17 -6.14 -34.33
N VAL A 347 15.79 -6.59 -33.12
CA VAL A 347 15.56 -5.75 -31.94
C VAL A 347 16.10 -6.46 -30.71
N THR A 348 16.69 -5.72 -29.77
CA THR A 348 17.15 -6.27 -28.49
C THR A 348 15.97 -6.62 -27.58
N GLU A 349 16.18 -7.56 -26.67
CA GLU A 349 15.15 -8.02 -25.74
C GLU A 349 14.55 -6.88 -24.91
N ALA A 350 15.41 -6.03 -24.33
CA ALA A 350 14.99 -4.89 -23.52
C ALA A 350 14.10 -3.89 -24.28
N ILE A 351 14.47 -3.57 -25.53
CA ILE A 351 13.71 -2.63 -26.37
C ILE A 351 12.40 -3.25 -26.82
N LEU A 352 12.38 -4.54 -27.15
CA LEU A 352 11.18 -5.22 -27.61
C LEU A 352 10.10 -5.25 -26.51
N PHE A 353 10.48 -5.60 -25.27
CA PHE A 353 9.53 -5.59 -24.15
C PHE A 353 9.13 -4.17 -23.74
N SER A 354 10.01 -3.18 -23.88
CA SER A 354 9.67 -1.76 -23.72
C SER A 354 8.62 -1.32 -24.77
N ALA A 355 8.76 -1.76 -26.02
CA ALA A 355 7.79 -1.49 -27.07
C ALA A 355 6.45 -2.18 -26.81
N LEU A 356 6.49 -3.44 -26.37
CA LEU A 356 5.30 -4.21 -26.01
C LEU A 356 4.53 -3.54 -24.85
N ARG A 357 5.27 -3.06 -23.85
CA ARG A 357 4.71 -2.29 -22.75
C ARG A 357 4.13 -0.94 -23.20
N ALA A 358 4.79 -0.24 -24.11
CA ALA A 358 4.27 1.00 -24.66
C ALA A 358 2.95 0.80 -25.43
N VAL A 359 2.81 -0.32 -26.16
CA VAL A 359 1.54 -0.69 -26.83
C VAL A 359 0.42 -0.89 -25.82
N ASP A 360 0.68 -1.61 -24.73
CA ASP A 360 -0.30 -1.79 -23.64
C ASP A 360 -0.70 -0.45 -22.98
N LEU A 361 0.25 0.45 -22.74
CA LEU A 361 -0.03 1.78 -22.18
C LEU A 361 -0.86 2.67 -23.12
N VAL A 362 -0.67 2.56 -24.43
CA VAL A 362 -1.50 3.25 -25.43
C VAL A 362 -2.92 2.69 -25.43
N ASP A 363 -3.06 1.37 -25.36
CA ASP A 363 -4.36 0.69 -25.33
C ASP A 363 -5.20 1.10 -24.12
N ARG A 364 -4.55 1.21 -22.95
CA ARG A 364 -5.14 1.73 -21.71
C ARG A 364 -5.40 3.23 -21.72
N LYS A 365 -4.95 3.95 -22.76
CA LYS A 365 -5.03 5.42 -22.89
C LYS A 365 -4.24 6.17 -21.81
N VAL A 366 -3.23 5.54 -21.21
CA VAL A 366 -2.31 6.19 -20.27
C VAL A 366 -1.40 7.16 -21.02
N ILE A 367 -0.95 6.76 -22.22
CA ILE A 367 -0.15 7.60 -23.12
C ILE A 367 -0.77 7.65 -24.52
N THR A 368 -0.46 8.73 -25.25
CA THR A 368 -0.82 8.84 -26.68
C THR A 368 0.20 8.09 -27.54
N GLN A 369 -0.20 7.75 -28.77
CA GLN A 369 0.69 7.08 -29.73
C GLN A 369 1.95 7.91 -30.02
N GLU A 370 1.81 9.25 -30.12
CA GLU A 370 2.95 10.16 -30.30
C GLU A 370 3.92 10.11 -29.12
N LYS A 371 3.41 10.13 -27.88
CA LYS A 371 4.23 10.00 -26.67
C LYS A 371 4.92 8.64 -26.59
N ALA A 372 4.26 7.57 -27.03
CA ALA A 372 4.86 6.25 -27.10
C ALA A 372 6.06 6.23 -28.07
N ILE A 373 5.93 6.84 -29.25
CA ILE A 373 7.03 6.93 -30.24
C ILE A 373 8.23 7.69 -29.65
N VAL A 374 7.99 8.86 -29.04
CA VAL A 374 9.05 9.68 -28.44
C VAL A 374 9.72 8.95 -27.27
N SER A 375 8.93 8.29 -26.42
CA SER A 375 9.46 7.53 -25.28
C SER A 375 10.29 6.33 -25.74
N MET A 376 9.89 5.67 -26.83
CA MET A 376 10.65 4.57 -27.41
C MET A 376 11.99 5.02 -28.03
N ASP A 377 12.01 6.13 -28.78
CA ASP A 377 13.27 6.70 -29.31
C ASP A 377 14.22 7.10 -28.18
N PHE A 378 13.71 7.72 -27.12
CA PHE A 378 14.52 8.09 -25.95
C PHE A 378 15.06 6.86 -25.20
N SER A 379 14.22 5.86 -24.94
CA SER A 379 14.60 4.59 -24.30
C SER A 379 15.70 3.87 -25.10
N ALA A 380 15.57 3.81 -26.43
CA ALA A 380 16.56 3.18 -27.29
C ALA A 380 17.92 3.90 -27.28
N ARG A 381 17.93 5.25 -27.21
CA ARG A 381 19.17 6.04 -27.16
C ARG A 381 19.85 6.02 -25.80
N SER A 382 19.06 6.03 -24.73
CA SER A 382 19.56 6.11 -23.35
C SER A 382 19.83 4.74 -22.73
N ALA A 383 19.50 3.65 -23.44
CA ALA A 383 19.54 2.27 -22.96
C ALA A 383 18.78 2.05 -21.63
N SER A 384 17.77 2.89 -21.36
CA SER A 384 16.91 2.83 -20.19
C SER A 384 15.60 2.12 -20.53
N ASP A 385 14.93 1.57 -19.54
CA ASP A 385 13.60 1.00 -19.75
C ASP A 385 12.53 2.08 -20.00
N ILE A 386 11.37 1.63 -20.49
CA ILE A 386 10.24 2.52 -20.79
C ILE A 386 9.69 3.20 -19.54
N GLU A 387 9.66 2.53 -18.38
CA GLU A 387 9.10 3.06 -17.14
C GLU A 387 9.95 4.24 -16.61
N HIS A 388 11.28 4.13 -16.68
CA HIS A 388 12.20 5.23 -16.39
C HIS A 388 11.99 6.41 -17.34
N THR A 389 11.80 6.12 -18.63
CA THR A 389 11.54 7.17 -19.64
C THR A 389 10.22 7.91 -19.38
N LEU A 390 9.16 7.19 -19.01
CA LEU A 390 7.87 7.77 -18.66
C LEU A 390 7.95 8.65 -17.42
N TYR A 391 8.79 8.28 -16.46
CA TYR A 391 9.07 9.12 -15.30
C TYR A 391 9.82 10.40 -15.70
N MET A 392 10.89 10.28 -16.49
CA MET A 392 11.70 11.44 -16.93
C MET A 392 10.91 12.41 -17.80
N THR A 393 9.93 11.91 -18.57
CA THR A 393 9.03 12.72 -19.40
C THR A 393 7.82 13.26 -18.64
N GLY A 394 7.71 12.97 -17.33
CA GLY A 394 6.65 13.46 -16.45
C GLY A 394 5.28 12.83 -16.67
N VAL A 395 5.22 11.66 -17.32
CA VAL A 395 3.98 10.88 -17.47
C VAL A 395 3.64 10.17 -16.16
N THR A 396 4.63 9.54 -15.54
CA THR A 396 4.49 8.86 -14.24
C THR A 396 5.18 9.67 -13.15
N ASN A 397 4.74 9.50 -11.90
CA ASN A 397 5.31 10.15 -10.74
C ASN A 397 6.05 9.13 -9.87
N ARG A 398 7.10 9.59 -9.18
CA ARG A 398 7.73 8.81 -8.12
C ARG A 398 6.81 8.81 -6.90
N THR A 399 6.30 7.65 -6.52
CA THR A 399 5.41 7.47 -5.35
C THR A 399 6.08 6.71 -4.23
N ARG A 400 7.23 6.07 -4.51
CA ARG A 400 8.00 5.30 -3.52
C ARG A 400 9.44 5.76 -3.52
N LEU A 401 9.98 6.02 -2.33
CA LEU A 401 11.37 6.44 -2.18
C LEU A 401 12.30 5.25 -2.47
N ARG A 402 13.35 5.53 -3.26
CA ARG A 402 14.38 4.56 -3.64
C ARG A 402 15.72 4.96 -3.03
N ASP A 403 16.53 3.96 -2.71
CA ASP A 403 17.88 4.18 -2.18
C ASP A 403 18.89 4.46 -3.31
N GLN A 404 18.63 3.97 -4.53
CA GLN A 404 19.50 4.03 -5.69
C GLN A 404 18.70 4.17 -7.00
N GLU A 405 19.39 4.57 -8.07
CA GLU A 405 18.83 4.68 -9.42
C GLU A 405 18.69 3.29 -10.08
N PRO A 406 17.58 2.99 -10.79
CA PRO A 406 17.46 1.72 -11.51
C PRO A 406 18.55 1.63 -12.59
N GLY A 407 19.48 0.67 -12.45
CA GLY A 407 20.57 0.44 -13.41
C GLY A 407 22.00 0.53 -12.85
N GLN A 408 22.17 0.97 -11.60
CA GLN A 408 23.44 0.80 -10.87
C GLN A 408 23.38 -0.50 -10.06
N GLU A 409 23.42 -1.64 -10.74
CA GLU A 409 23.71 -2.91 -10.08
C GLU A 409 25.14 -2.80 -9.52
N GLN A 410 25.30 -2.90 -8.20
CA GLN A 410 26.63 -3.00 -7.60
C GLN A 410 27.20 -4.39 -7.94
N ASP A 411 28.36 -4.39 -8.60
CA ASP A 411 29.25 -5.55 -8.73
C ASP A 411 29.52 -6.26 -7.40
#